data_AF-A0A7S1MHZ4-F1
#
_entry.id   AF-A0A7S1MHZ4-F1
#
_cell.length_a   1.000
_cell.length_b   1.000
_cell.length_c   1.000
_cell.angle_alpha   90.00
_cell.angle_beta   90.00
_cell.angle_gamma   90.00
#
_symmetry.space_group_name_H-M   'P 1'
#
loop_
_entity.id
_entity.type
_entity.pdbx_description
1 polymer ?
#
loop_
_entity_poly.entity_id
_entity_poly.type
_entity_poly.pdbx_seq_one_letter_code
_entity_poly.pdbx_strand_id
1 'polypeptide(L)'
;HVDENHEPEDAVRRLVEAAETSVRTLLTLGQPGAKWTRPQLWRAVRLLAGAGQEGVPYDVFLWSVFRGDEAALRSLKESNLITLAPRAEAEPPHPGGEAKTAIAGRTARRYKVVAGSPLFGEVFRRLVRHEGLAAVFDLEVAKEDIKRECNTVDGYEAELVRLQEVDDVRHDKGRGLDDPNEALRRRKEQLLRLMLDQHGKLEKYHEARRR
;
A
#
# COMPACT_ATOMS: atom_id res chain seq x y z
N HIS A 1 -33.18 19.14 40.05
CA HIS A 1 -32.64 17.88 39.53
C HIS A 1 -31.85 18.24 38.29
N VAL A 2 -30.53 18.20 38.40
CA VAL A 2 -29.61 18.62 37.34
C VAL A 2 -29.24 17.35 36.58
N ASP A 3 -29.43 17.38 35.27
CA ASP A 3 -29.19 16.27 34.35
C ASP A 3 -27.69 15.95 34.22
N GLU A 4 -27.17 15.08 35.10
CA GLU A 4 -25.80 14.54 35.03
C GLU A 4 -25.60 13.49 33.91
N ASN A 5 -26.66 13.10 33.20
CA ASN A 5 -26.60 12.03 32.20
C ASN A 5 -26.20 12.48 30.78
N HIS A 6 -26.17 13.78 30.47
CA HIS A 6 -25.80 14.27 29.13
C HIS A 6 -24.29 14.52 28.96
N GLU A 7 -23.55 14.64 30.06
CA GLU A 7 -22.13 14.99 30.05
C GLU A 7 -21.20 13.91 29.46
N PRO A 8 -21.37 12.59 29.69
CA PRO A 8 -20.44 11.59 29.17
C PRO A 8 -20.60 11.32 27.67
N GLU A 9 -21.83 11.31 27.14
CA GLU A 9 -22.07 11.08 25.71
C GLU A 9 -21.59 12.27 24.87
N ASP A 10 -21.83 13.49 25.35
CA ASP A 10 -21.34 14.71 24.72
C ASP A 10 -19.81 14.80 24.76
N ALA A 11 -19.18 14.37 25.86
CA ALA A 11 -17.72 14.29 25.96
C ALA A 11 -17.14 13.31 24.94
N VAL A 12 -17.73 12.10 24.80
CA VAL A 12 -17.29 11.11 23.80
C VAL A 12 -17.46 11.65 22.38
N ARG A 13 -18.58 12.32 22.08
CA ARG A 13 -18.80 12.93 20.77
C ARG A 13 -17.72 13.96 20.44
N ARG A 14 -17.40 14.85 21.38
CA ARG A 14 -16.33 15.86 21.21
C ARG A 14 -14.96 15.22 20.99
N LEU A 15 -14.65 14.12 21.69
CA LEU A 15 -13.40 13.38 21.49
C LEU A 15 -13.31 12.76 20.10
N VAL A 16 -14.42 12.21 19.58
CA VAL A 16 -14.48 11.66 18.21
C VAL A 16 -14.28 12.78 17.19
N GLU A 17 -14.94 13.92 17.34
CA GLU A 17 -14.81 15.07 16.43
C GLU A 17 -13.40 15.66 16.44
N ALA A 18 -12.76 15.75 17.61
CA ALA A 18 -11.38 16.22 17.74
C ALA A 18 -10.39 15.23 17.09
N ALA A 19 -10.56 13.93 17.33
CA ALA A 19 -9.74 12.90 16.70
C ALA A 19 -9.94 12.86 15.17
N GLU A 20 -11.17 13.04 14.69
CA GLU A 20 -11.47 13.15 13.27
C GLU A 20 -10.77 14.35 12.63
N THR A 21 -10.83 15.51 13.28
CA THR A 21 -10.13 16.73 12.83
C THR A 21 -8.62 16.50 12.78
N SER A 22 -8.06 15.82 13.77
CA SER A 22 -6.63 15.46 13.80
C SER A 22 -6.25 14.55 12.62
N VAL A 23 -6.99 13.45 12.40
CA VAL A 23 -6.71 12.53 11.28
C VAL A 23 -6.89 13.21 9.93
N ARG A 24 -7.90 14.06 9.75
CA ARG A 24 -8.08 14.87 8.53
C ARG A 24 -6.90 15.82 8.30
N THR A 25 -6.39 16.43 9.36
CA THR A 25 -5.21 17.32 9.28
C THR A 25 -3.99 16.54 8.83
N LEU A 26 -3.77 15.34 9.37
CA LEU A 26 -2.69 14.45 8.94
C LEU A 26 -2.83 13.99 7.49
N LEU A 27 -4.05 13.69 7.04
CA LEU A 27 -4.34 13.32 5.66
C LEU A 27 -4.17 14.50 4.68
N THR A 28 -4.39 15.73 5.14
CA THR A 28 -4.30 16.93 4.28
C THR A 28 -2.90 17.53 4.28
N LEU A 29 -2.31 17.75 5.44
CA LEU A 29 -1.02 18.45 5.61
C LEU A 29 0.17 17.50 5.75
N GLY A 30 -0.08 16.23 6.10
CA GLY A 30 0.97 15.29 6.48
C GLY A 30 1.48 15.54 7.90
N GLN A 31 2.41 14.68 8.34
CA GLN A 31 3.11 14.83 9.61
C GLN A 31 4.60 15.08 9.36
N PRO A 32 5.17 16.18 9.86
CA PRO A 32 6.60 16.44 9.73
C PRO A 32 7.40 15.35 10.46
N GLY A 33 8.41 14.79 9.80
CA GLY A 33 9.25 13.73 10.35
C GLY A 33 8.65 12.32 10.26
N ALA A 34 7.41 12.17 9.81
CA ALA A 34 6.86 10.85 9.52
C ALA A 34 7.58 10.19 8.34
N LYS A 35 7.78 8.87 8.45
CA LYS A 35 8.33 8.05 7.36
C LYS A 35 7.28 7.56 6.38
N TRP A 36 5.99 7.71 6.73
CA TRP A 36 4.87 7.34 5.89
C TRP A 36 4.37 8.51 5.04
N THR A 37 3.82 8.22 3.87
CA THR A 37 3.20 9.21 2.96
C THR A 37 1.71 9.37 3.25
N ARG A 38 1.10 10.50 2.86
CA ARG A 38 -0.36 10.71 3.00
C ARG A 38 -1.17 9.61 2.28
N PRO A 39 -0.83 9.19 1.05
CA PRO A 39 -1.43 8.02 0.41
C PRO A 39 -1.33 6.73 1.25
N GLN A 40 -0.18 6.46 1.86
CA GLN A 40 -0.01 5.29 2.75
C GLN A 40 -0.93 5.39 3.98
N LEU A 41 -1.05 6.57 4.59
CA LEU A 41 -1.98 6.78 5.69
C LEU A 41 -3.43 6.52 5.24
N TRP A 42 -3.85 7.04 4.08
CA TRP A 42 -5.20 6.79 3.56
C TRP A 42 -5.47 5.31 3.27
N ARG A 43 -4.50 4.59 2.68
CA ARG A 43 -4.58 3.14 2.49
C ARG A 43 -4.75 2.40 3.82
N ALA A 44 -4.00 2.80 4.85
CA ALA A 44 -4.14 2.24 6.20
C ALA A 44 -5.54 2.48 6.78
N VAL A 45 -6.06 3.71 6.68
CA VAL A 45 -7.40 4.08 7.16
C VAL A 45 -8.48 3.23 6.47
N ARG A 46 -8.43 3.09 5.13
CA ARG A 46 -9.40 2.26 4.40
C ARG A 46 -9.37 0.80 4.83
N LEU A 47 -8.17 0.25 4.96
CA LEU A 47 -8.00 -1.17 5.27
C LEU A 47 -8.47 -1.49 6.69
N LEU A 48 -8.17 -0.62 7.67
CA LEU A 48 -8.61 -0.78 9.05
C LEU A 48 -10.10 -0.47 9.24
N ALA A 49 -10.65 0.47 8.48
CA ALA A 49 -12.08 0.75 8.49
C ALA A 49 -12.91 -0.47 8.04
N GLY A 50 -12.41 -1.22 7.05
CA GLY A 50 -13.04 -2.44 6.55
C GLY A 50 -12.87 -3.64 7.50
N ALA A 51 -11.71 -3.79 8.13
CA ALA A 51 -11.42 -4.90 9.05
C ALA A 51 -12.01 -4.74 10.47
N GLY A 52 -12.36 -3.51 10.86
CA GLY A 52 -12.95 -3.22 12.17
C GLY A 52 -12.06 -3.70 13.35
N GLN A 53 -12.67 -4.40 14.31
CA GLN A 53 -11.98 -4.92 15.51
C GLN A 53 -11.21 -6.23 15.24
N GLU A 54 -11.52 -6.90 14.13
CA GLU A 54 -10.86 -8.15 13.77
C GLU A 54 -9.39 -7.89 13.42
N GLY A 55 -9.09 -6.72 12.85
CA GLY A 55 -7.74 -6.29 12.48
C GLY A 55 -7.25 -6.98 11.22
N VAL A 56 -6.09 -6.53 10.74
CA VAL A 56 -5.50 -7.00 9.48
C VAL A 56 -4.21 -7.77 9.79
N PRO A 57 -3.96 -8.95 9.22
CA PRO A 57 -2.69 -9.65 9.42
C PRO A 57 -1.49 -8.74 9.09
N TYR A 58 -0.43 -8.80 9.90
CA TYR A 58 0.73 -7.92 9.77
C TYR A 58 1.33 -7.92 8.35
N ASP A 59 1.54 -9.10 7.76
CA ASP A 59 2.07 -9.23 6.40
C ASP A 59 1.20 -8.53 5.38
N VAL A 60 -0.10 -8.79 5.43
CA VAL A 60 -1.08 -8.23 4.50
C VAL A 60 -1.04 -6.71 4.61
N PHE A 61 -1.07 -6.17 5.83
CA PHE A 61 -1.03 -4.74 6.08
C PHE A 61 0.27 -4.10 5.60
N LEU A 62 1.42 -4.70 5.92
CA LEU A 62 2.74 -4.21 5.51
C LEU A 62 2.87 -4.17 3.98
N TRP A 63 2.42 -5.20 3.28
CA TRP A 63 2.53 -5.27 1.82
C TRP A 63 1.46 -4.46 1.10
N SER A 64 0.24 -4.38 1.62
CA SER A 64 -0.85 -3.63 0.96
C SER A 64 -0.69 -2.12 1.12
N VAL A 65 -0.23 -1.67 2.29
CA VAL A 65 -0.10 -0.24 2.62
C VAL A 65 1.30 0.28 2.29
N PHE A 66 2.33 -0.41 2.77
CA PHE A 66 3.72 0.07 2.75
C PHE A 66 4.62 -0.66 1.74
N ARG A 67 4.09 -1.66 1.03
CA ARG A 67 4.85 -2.47 0.06
C ARG A 67 6.16 -3.04 0.64
N GLY A 68 6.16 -3.37 1.93
CA GLY A 68 7.33 -3.92 2.62
C GLY A 68 8.18 -2.89 3.40
N ASP A 69 7.85 -1.60 3.36
CA ASP A 69 8.58 -0.58 4.15
C ASP A 69 8.22 -0.65 5.65
N GLU A 70 9.06 -1.35 6.42
CA GLU A 70 8.91 -1.45 7.88
C GLU A 70 9.18 -0.13 8.61
N ALA A 71 9.96 0.79 8.05
CA ALA A 71 10.25 2.07 8.69
C ALA A 71 9.01 2.95 8.70
N ALA A 72 8.26 2.98 7.60
CA ALA A 72 6.98 3.66 7.51
C ALA A 72 5.94 3.04 8.47
N LEU A 73 5.87 1.70 8.53
CA LEU A 73 4.99 1.01 9.48
C LEU A 73 5.32 1.33 10.95
N ARG A 74 6.61 1.31 11.29
CA ARG A 74 7.08 1.63 12.66
C ARG A 74 6.77 3.08 13.02
N SER A 75 6.99 4.01 12.10
CA SER A 75 6.64 5.43 12.27
C SER A 75 5.13 5.62 12.45
N LEU A 76 4.29 4.83 11.76
CA LEU A 76 2.84 4.88 11.95
C LEU A 76 2.42 4.31 13.32
N LYS A 77 3.07 3.24 13.79
CA LYS A 77 2.87 2.71 15.14
C LYS A 77 3.28 3.73 16.22
N GLU A 78 4.42 4.39 16.05
CA GLU A 78 4.92 5.43 16.99
C GLU A 78 3.98 6.63 17.11
N SER A 79 3.20 6.92 16.05
CA SER A 79 2.15 7.95 16.08
C SER A 79 0.88 7.52 16.83
N ASN A 80 0.81 6.31 17.38
CA ASN A 80 -0.35 5.71 18.05
C ASN A 80 -1.63 5.62 17.18
N LEU A 81 -1.52 5.78 15.86
CA LEU A 81 -2.65 5.60 14.93
C LEU A 81 -3.01 4.12 14.74
N ILE A 82 -2.02 3.23 14.91
CA ILE A 82 -2.17 1.79 14.83
C ILE A 82 -1.52 1.10 16.02
N THR A 83 -1.94 -0.14 16.30
CA THR A 83 -1.33 -1.00 17.32
C THR A 83 -1.18 -2.41 16.77
N LEU A 84 -0.15 -3.11 17.25
CA LEU A 84 0.08 -4.52 16.95
C LEU A 84 -0.54 -5.37 18.06
N ALA A 85 -1.59 -6.11 17.75
CA ALA A 85 -2.21 -7.06 18.66
C ALA A 85 -1.75 -8.49 18.31
N PRO A 86 -1.56 -9.38 19.30
CA PRO A 86 -1.30 -10.79 19.03
C PRO A 86 -2.52 -11.40 18.32
N ARG A 87 -2.26 -12.26 17.33
CA ARG A 87 -3.27 -13.07 16.64
C ARG A 87 -3.50 -14.34 17.46
N ALA A 88 -4.75 -14.63 17.80
CA ALA A 88 -5.09 -15.90 18.43
C ALA A 88 -4.78 -17.05 17.46
N GLU A 89 -4.18 -18.14 17.96
CA GLU A 89 -3.64 -19.28 17.17
C GLU A 89 -4.71 -20.17 16.50
N ALA A 90 -5.91 -19.66 16.23
CA ALA A 90 -7.09 -20.47 15.89
C ALA A 90 -7.41 -20.60 14.39
N GLU A 91 -6.63 -20.02 13.48
CA GLU A 91 -6.88 -20.18 12.03
C GLU A 91 -5.83 -21.06 11.36
N PRO A 92 -6.25 -22.14 10.67
CA PRO A 92 -5.33 -23.01 9.96
C PRO A 92 -4.64 -22.23 8.83
N PRO A 93 -3.36 -22.54 8.55
CA PRO A 93 -2.60 -21.87 7.52
C PRO A 93 -3.28 -22.03 6.15
N HIS A 94 -3.46 -20.91 5.43
CA HIS A 94 -3.91 -20.94 4.04
C HIS A 94 -2.96 -21.84 3.20
N PRO A 95 -3.50 -22.77 2.40
CA PRO A 95 -2.70 -23.62 1.52
C PRO A 95 -2.24 -22.80 0.32
N GLY A 96 -1.05 -22.19 0.42
CA GLY A 96 -0.48 -21.44 -0.72
C GLY A 96 0.68 -20.48 -0.39
N GLY A 97 1.01 -20.27 0.89
CA GLY A 97 2.13 -19.41 1.28
C GLY A 97 3.47 -20.15 1.28
N GLU A 98 4.15 -20.19 0.13
CA GLU A 98 5.48 -20.80 0.01
C GLU A 98 6.50 -20.19 0.98
N ALA A 99 7.21 -21.08 1.68
CA ALA A 99 8.13 -20.80 2.78
C ALA A 99 9.53 -20.38 2.27
N LYS A 100 9.72 -19.12 1.86
CA LYS A 100 11.06 -18.61 1.49
C LYS A 100 11.66 -17.48 2.33
N THR A 101 11.06 -17.09 3.45
CA THR A 101 11.63 -16.08 4.38
C THR A 101 11.43 -16.46 5.85
N ALA A 102 12.20 -17.44 6.32
CA ALA A 102 11.97 -18.19 7.57
C ALA A 102 12.29 -17.46 8.90
N ILE A 103 12.70 -16.19 8.87
CA ILE A 103 13.00 -15.40 10.10
C ILE A 103 12.01 -14.23 10.27
N ALA A 104 11.73 -13.45 9.21
CA ALA A 104 10.69 -12.41 9.24
C ALA A 104 9.25 -12.99 9.30
N GLY A 105 9.01 -14.12 8.61
CA GLY A 105 7.67 -14.72 8.51
C GLY A 105 7.13 -15.35 9.80
N ARG A 106 7.96 -15.54 10.84
CA ARG A 106 7.50 -16.09 12.13
C ARG A 106 6.85 -15.02 13.02
N THR A 107 7.38 -13.81 12.99
CA THR A 107 6.87 -12.65 13.72
C THR A 107 5.57 -12.16 13.08
N ALA A 108 5.60 -12.02 11.76
CA ALA A 108 4.48 -11.57 10.94
C ALA A 108 3.19 -12.40 11.08
N ARG A 109 3.31 -13.72 11.22
CA ARG A 109 2.16 -14.64 11.41
C ARG A 109 1.47 -14.49 12.78
N ARG A 110 2.16 -13.92 13.77
CA ARG A 110 1.69 -13.84 15.17
C ARG A 110 1.01 -12.53 15.51
N TYR A 111 1.06 -11.53 14.63
CA TYR A 111 0.52 -10.21 14.90
C TYR A 111 -0.49 -9.78 13.84
N LYS A 112 -1.48 -9.02 14.31
CA LYS A 112 -2.42 -8.29 13.50
C LYS A 112 -2.31 -6.80 13.82
N VAL A 113 -2.55 -5.97 12.82
CA VAL A 113 -2.61 -4.52 12.94
C VAL A 113 -4.06 -4.13 13.17
N VAL A 114 -4.29 -3.37 14.24
CA VAL A 114 -5.58 -2.77 14.59
C VAL A 114 -5.42 -1.26 14.66
N ALA A 115 -6.54 -0.53 14.66
CA ALA A 115 -6.52 0.89 15.01
C ALA A 115 -5.94 1.08 16.42
N GLY A 116 -5.17 2.14 16.62
CA GLY A 116 -4.46 2.37 17.90
C GLY A 116 -5.40 2.59 19.08
N SER A 117 -6.65 2.96 18.82
CA SER A 117 -7.72 3.00 19.81
C SER A 117 -9.07 2.70 19.14
N PRO A 118 -10.10 2.28 19.92
CA PRO A 118 -11.46 2.16 19.41
C PRO A 118 -12.00 3.47 18.83
N LEU A 119 -11.56 4.61 19.39
CA LEU A 119 -11.85 5.95 18.90
C LEU A 119 -11.38 6.13 17.44
N PHE A 120 -10.12 5.79 17.15
CA PHE A 120 -9.60 5.83 15.79
C PHE A 120 -10.32 4.86 14.86
N GLY A 121 -10.72 3.68 15.35
CA GLY A 121 -11.52 2.73 14.58
C GLY A 121 -12.89 3.28 14.15
N GLU A 122 -13.53 4.11 14.98
CA GLU A 122 -14.77 4.84 14.61
C GLU A 122 -14.48 5.98 13.64
N VAL A 123 -13.44 6.79 13.90
CA VAL A 123 -13.03 7.89 13.03
C VAL A 123 -12.70 7.38 11.62
N PHE A 124 -11.95 6.29 11.49
CA PHE A 124 -11.61 5.71 10.19
C PHE A 124 -12.86 5.30 9.41
N ARG A 125 -13.86 4.70 10.08
CA ARG A 125 -15.14 4.35 9.44
C ARG A 125 -15.92 5.59 9.00
N ARG A 126 -15.94 6.66 9.80
CA ARG A 126 -16.59 7.93 9.43
C ARG A 126 -15.94 8.59 8.23
N LEU A 127 -14.60 8.62 8.21
CA LEU A 127 -13.84 9.20 7.10
C LEU A 127 -14.07 8.45 5.78
N VAL A 128 -14.09 7.11 5.82
CA VAL A 128 -14.34 6.29 4.63
C VAL A 128 -15.78 6.42 4.12
N ARG A 129 -16.75 6.66 5.01
CA ARG A 129 -18.15 6.89 4.62
C ARG A 129 -18.38 8.26 3.97
N HIS A 130 -17.49 9.22 4.19
CA HIS A 130 -17.64 10.56 3.61
C HIS A 130 -17.18 10.57 2.14
N GLU A 131 -18.10 10.30 1.22
CA GLU A 131 -17.83 10.08 -0.22
C GLU A 131 -16.91 11.14 -0.85
N GLY A 132 -17.17 12.43 -0.61
CA GLY A 132 -16.36 13.51 -1.21
C GLY A 132 -14.89 13.51 -0.76
N LEU A 133 -14.64 13.30 0.53
CA LEU A 133 -13.27 13.23 1.08
C LEU A 133 -12.59 11.94 0.66
N ALA A 134 -13.32 10.82 0.73
CA ALA A 134 -12.81 9.53 0.29
C ALA A 134 -12.37 9.57 -1.17
N ALA A 135 -13.17 10.16 -2.06
CA ALA A 135 -12.83 10.30 -3.47
C ALA A 135 -11.58 11.16 -3.73
N VAL A 136 -11.38 12.23 -2.95
CA VAL A 136 -10.18 13.08 -3.06
C VAL A 136 -8.92 12.31 -2.66
N PHE A 137 -8.95 11.60 -1.53
CA PHE A 137 -7.80 10.82 -1.09
C PHE A 137 -7.58 9.57 -1.95
N ASP A 138 -8.63 8.94 -2.46
CA ASP A 138 -8.52 7.86 -3.45
C ASP A 138 -7.88 8.34 -4.76
N LEU A 139 -8.20 9.56 -5.20
CA LEU A 139 -7.54 10.19 -6.34
C LEU A 139 -6.06 10.44 -6.06
N GLU A 140 -5.70 10.87 -4.85
CA GLU A 140 -4.30 11.08 -4.46
C GLU A 140 -3.51 9.76 -4.46
N VAL A 141 -4.09 8.69 -3.90
CA VAL A 141 -3.53 7.34 -3.95
C VAL A 141 -3.32 6.88 -5.39
N ALA A 142 -4.33 7.04 -6.25
CA ALA A 142 -4.23 6.66 -7.65
C ALA A 142 -3.13 7.43 -8.40
N LYS A 143 -2.96 8.73 -8.11
CA LYS A 143 -1.88 9.54 -8.69
C LYS A 143 -0.50 9.04 -8.26
N GLU A 144 -0.33 8.66 -7.00
CA GLU A 144 0.92 8.08 -6.49
C GLU A 144 1.22 6.74 -7.18
N ASP A 145 0.21 5.87 -7.30
CA ASP A 145 0.36 4.58 -7.98
C ASP A 145 0.73 4.76 -9.46
N ILE A 146 0.03 5.64 -10.20
CA ILE A 146 0.36 5.96 -11.60
C ILE A 146 1.79 6.48 -11.71
N LYS A 147 2.18 7.45 -10.89
CA LYS A 147 3.54 8.02 -10.92
C LYS A 147 4.60 6.94 -10.72
N ARG A 148 4.35 5.98 -9.84
CA ARG A 148 5.27 4.88 -9.57
C ARG A 148 5.35 3.90 -10.73
N GLU A 149 4.21 3.54 -11.32
CA GLU A 149 4.19 2.66 -12.50
C GLU A 149 4.89 3.35 -13.69
N CYS A 150 4.68 4.65 -13.92
CA CYS A 150 5.42 5.43 -14.91
C CYS A 150 6.94 5.34 -14.68
N ASN A 151 7.43 5.60 -13.46
CA ASN A 151 8.86 5.47 -13.16
C ASN A 151 9.41 4.05 -13.43
N THR A 152 8.58 3.02 -13.26
CA THR A 152 8.96 1.63 -13.51
C THR A 152 9.05 1.36 -15.01
N VAL A 153 8.08 1.87 -15.79
CA VAL A 153 8.08 1.85 -17.25
C VAL A 153 9.30 2.58 -17.81
N ASP A 154 9.57 3.80 -17.34
CA ASP A 154 10.74 4.59 -17.75
C ASP A 154 12.05 3.82 -17.50
N GLY A 155 12.12 3.09 -16.38
CA GLY A 155 13.24 2.21 -16.07
C GLY A 155 13.41 1.07 -17.07
N TYR A 156 12.31 0.43 -17.48
CA TYR A 156 12.33 -0.62 -18.51
C TYR A 156 12.67 -0.07 -19.89
N GLU A 157 12.14 1.10 -20.26
CA GLU A 157 12.49 1.78 -21.51
C GLU A 157 13.98 2.10 -21.56
N ALA A 158 14.55 2.60 -20.46
CA ALA A 158 15.99 2.87 -20.37
C ALA A 158 16.86 1.59 -20.41
N GLU A 159 16.35 0.44 -19.93
CA GLU A 159 17.01 -0.86 -20.11
C GLU A 159 16.95 -1.28 -21.58
N LEU A 160 15.79 -1.18 -22.22
CA LEU A 160 15.59 -1.55 -23.63
C LEU A 160 16.45 -0.73 -24.59
N VAL A 161 16.57 0.58 -24.40
CA VAL A 161 17.44 1.44 -25.20
C VAL A 161 18.90 0.97 -25.08
N ARG A 162 19.38 0.69 -23.87
CA ARG A 162 20.74 0.16 -23.66
C ARG A 162 20.95 -1.20 -24.32
N LEU A 163 19.95 -2.09 -24.27
CA LEU A 163 20.04 -3.38 -24.95
C LEU A 163 20.11 -3.21 -26.47
N GLN A 164 19.33 -2.27 -27.03
CA GLN A 164 19.38 -1.94 -28.45
C GLN A 164 20.75 -1.37 -28.85
N GLU A 165 21.32 -0.44 -28.07
CA GLU A 165 22.67 0.08 -28.32
C GLU A 165 23.72 -1.03 -28.37
N VAL A 166 23.63 -2.02 -27.46
CA VAL A 166 24.54 -3.18 -27.45
C VAL A 166 24.33 -4.10 -28.67
N ASP A 167 23.09 -4.24 -29.13
CA ASP A 167 22.76 -5.03 -30.33
C ASP A 167 23.26 -4.34 -31.61
N ASP A 168 23.08 -3.02 -31.71
CA ASP A 168 23.51 -2.18 -32.84
C ASP A 168 25.04 -2.13 -32.95
N VAL A 169 25.76 -1.94 -31.82
CA VAL A 169 27.25 -1.94 -31.78
C VAL A 169 27.84 -3.29 -32.19
N ARG A 170 27.10 -4.40 -32.05
CA ARG A 170 27.56 -5.75 -32.41
C ARG A 170 27.19 -6.14 -33.84
N HIS A 171 26.17 -5.54 -34.44
CA HIS A 171 25.88 -5.68 -35.88
C HIS A 171 26.96 -5.02 -36.75
N ASP A 172 27.65 -3.99 -36.24
CA ASP A 172 28.79 -3.35 -36.93
C ASP A 172 30.10 -4.20 -36.90
N LYS A 173 30.16 -5.26 -36.09
CA LYS A 173 31.29 -6.21 -36.07
C LYS A 173 30.85 -7.56 -36.64
N GLY A 174 30.72 -7.62 -37.96
CA GLY A 174 30.44 -8.88 -38.66
C GLY A 174 31.44 -9.99 -38.31
N ARG A 175 30.92 -11.22 -38.14
CA ARG A 175 31.44 -12.52 -38.65
C ARG A 175 30.98 -13.70 -37.79
N GLY A 176 29.91 -14.38 -38.23
CA GLY A 176 29.79 -15.86 -38.23
C GLY A 176 30.05 -16.66 -36.95
N LEU A 177 29.68 -16.17 -35.77
CA LEU A 177 29.65 -16.96 -34.53
C LEU A 177 28.21 -17.33 -34.14
N ASP A 178 28.02 -18.53 -33.58
CA ASP A 178 26.74 -19.02 -33.05
C ASP A 178 26.09 -17.97 -32.14
N ASP A 179 24.82 -17.69 -32.44
CA ASP A 179 24.02 -16.55 -32.01
C ASP A 179 24.14 -16.24 -30.50
N PRO A 180 25.03 -15.31 -30.09
CA PRO A 180 25.23 -14.99 -28.68
C PRO A 180 24.10 -14.10 -28.14
N ASN A 181 23.12 -13.73 -28.97
CA ASN A 181 22.04 -12.81 -28.65
C ASN A 181 20.72 -13.51 -28.32
N GLU A 182 20.66 -14.84 -28.25
CA GLU A 182 19.43 -15.55 -27.85
C GLU A 182 18.97 -15.13 -26.45
N ALA A 183 19.91 -14.98 -25.50
CA ALA A 183 19.61 -14.51 -24.14
C ALA A 183 19.06 -13.07 -24.13
N LEU A 184 19.58 -12.21 -25.01
CA LEU A 184 19.16 -10.81 -25.16
C LEU A 184 17.77 -10.70 -25.80
N ARG A 185 17.49 -11.49 -26.85
CA ARG A 185 16.15 -11.59 -27.45
C ARG A 185 15.13 -12.13 -26.46
N ARG A 186 15.46 -13.20 -25.73
CA ARG A 186 14.61 -13.74 -24.66
C ARG A 186 14.32 -12.70 -23.58
N ARG A 187 15.32 -11.90 -23.20
CA ARG A 187 15.14 -10.80 -22.24
C ARG A 187 14.25 -9.67 -22.80
N LYS A 188 14.44 -9.29 -24.06
CA LYS A 188 13.59 -8.31 -24.76
C LYS A 188 12.14 -8.77 -24.84
N GLU A 189 11.89 -10.02 -25.22
CA GLU A 189 10.56 -10.63 -25.25
C GLU A 189 9.93 -10.69 -23.86
N GLN A 190 10.72 -11.02 -22.83
CA GLN A 190 10.25 -11.02 -21.45
C GLN A 190 9.82 -9.63 -20.98
N LEU A 191 10.62 -8.60 -21.27
CA LEU A 191 10.31 -7.21 -20.92
C LEU A 191 9.06 -6.71 -21.66
N LEU A 192 8.93 -7.02 -22.96
CA LEU A 192 7.73 -6.68 -23.74
C LEU A 192 6.47 -7.35 -23.16
N ARG A 193 6.55 -8.61 -22.75
CA ARG A 193 5.43 -9.28 -22.04
C ARG A 193 5.09 -8.59 -20.74
N LEU A 194 6.09 -8.22 -19.93
CA LEU A 194 5.86 -7.52 -18.67
C LEU A 194 5.21 -6.15 -18.89
N MET A 195 5.62 -5.40 -19.92
CA MET A 195 4.99 -4.13 -20.28
C MET A 195 3.53 -4.31 -20.68
N LEU A 196 3.23 -5.31 -21.52
CA LEU A 196 1.84 -5.63 -21.91
C LEU A 196 0.99 -6.02 -20.70
N ASP A 197 1.53 -6.82 -19.78
CA ASP A 197 0.84 -7.19 -18.53
C ASP A 197 0.57 -5.98 -17.64
N GLN A 198 1.51 -5.04 -17.53
CA GLN A 198 1.30 -3.80 -16.77
C GLN A 198 0.27 -2.90 -17.43
N HIS A 199 0.29 -2.79 -18.77
CA HIS A 199 -0.70 -2.03 -19.52
C HIS A 199 -2.11 -2.62 -19.34
N GLY A 200 -2.25 -3.94 -19.41
CA GLY A 200 -3.52 -4.62 -19.17
C GLY A 200 -4.01 -4.47 -17.72
N LYS A 201 -3.12 -4.38 -16.73
CA LYS A 201 -3.50 -4.04 -15.35
C LYS A 201 -4.01 -2.61 -15.24
N LEU A 202 -3.31 -1.64 -15.86
CA LEU A 202 -3.73 -0.24 -15.92
C LEU A 202 -5.11 -0.09 -16.57
N GLU A 203 -5.35 -0.76 -17.71
CA GLU A 203 -6.66 -0.77 -18.37
C GLU A 203 -7.76 -1.31 -17.46
N LYS A 204 -7.51 -2.44 -16.77
CA LYS A 204 -8.46 -3.00 -15.78
C LYS A 204 -8.71 -2.03 -14.62
N TYR A 205 -7.70 -1.32 -14.14
CA TYR A 205 -7.87 -0.27 -13.13
C TYR A 205 -8.73 0.90 -13.66
N HIS A 206 -8.53 1.31 -14.92
CA HIS A 206 -9.35 2.35 -15.56
C HIS A 206 -10.79 1.90 -15.82
N GLU A 207 -11.03 0.64 -16.15
CA GLU A 207 -12.37 0.06 -16.35
C GLU A 207 -13.12 -0.15 -15.04
N ALA A 208 -12.45 -0.69 -14.01
CA ALA A 208 -13.03 -0.87 -12.68
C ALA A 208 -13.42 0.46 -12.02
N ARG A 209 -12.84 1.58 -12.48
CA ARG A 209 -13.16 2.93 -12.02
C ARG A 209 -14.24 3.63 -12.87
N ARG A 210 -14.56 3.10 -14.07
CA ARG A 210 -15.65 3.60 -14.93
C ARG A 210 -17.01 2.98 -14.59
N ARG A 211 -17.03 1.87 -13.84
CA ARG A 211 -18.24 1.26 -13.27
C ARG A 211 -18.47 1.77 -11.85
#